data_AF-A0A1Q8QQL2-F1
#
_entry.id   AF-A0A1Q8QQL2-F1
#
_cell.length_a   1.000
_cell.length_b   1.000
_cell.length_c   1.000
_cell.angle_alpha   90.00
_cell.angle_beta   90.00
_cell.angle_gamma   90.00
#
_symmetry.space_group_name_H-M   'P 1'
#
loop_
_entity.id
_entity.type
_entity.pdbx_description
1 polymer ?
#
loop_
_entity_poly.entity_id
_entity_poly.type
_entity_poly.pdbx_seq_one_letter_code
_entity_poly.pdbx_strand_id
1 'polypeptide(L)'
;MFSGLLQPMHLLLILGVVLIIFGPGKLANIGHDLGKSVRDFKAAMEEHHVTTESIEAAAKPDVQPAPRAMETAAEARPAEKA
;
A
#
# COMPACT_ATOMS: atom_id res chain seq x y z
N MET A 1 -20.49 -36.74 2.41
CA MET A 1 -19.17 -37.40 2.34
C MET A 1 -18.00 -36.42 2.53
N PHE A 2 -18.08 -35.16 2.10
CA PHE A 2 -16.99 -34.17 2.27
C PHE A 2 -17.02 -33.36 3.58
N SER A 3 -18.05 -33.54 4.41
CA SER A 3 -18.27 -32.76 5.64
C SER A 3 -17.16 -32.92 6.69
N GLY A 4 -16.39 -34.03 6.66
CA GLY A 4 -15.24 -34.25 7.54
C GLY A 4 -13.96 -33.52 7.10
N LEU A 5 -13.84 -33.14 5.82
CA LEU A 5 -12.64 -32.48 5.29
C LEU A 5 -12.59 -30.99 5.62
N LEU A 6 -13.76 -30.35 5.76
CA LEU A 6 -13.89 -28.95 6.16
C LEU A 6 -13.85 -28.76 7.68
N GLN A 7 -13.62 -29.82 8.44
CA GLN A 7 -13.45 -29.71 9.89
C GLN A 7 -12.15 -28.92 10.15
N PRO A 8 -12.17 -27.85 10.97
CA PRO A 8 -11.02 -26.97 11.17
C PRO A 8 -9.73 -27.71 11.54
N MET A 9 -9.88 -28.80 12.32
CA MET A 9 -8.77 -29.67 12.72
C MET A 9 -8.10 -30.38 11.53
N HIS A 10 -8.87 -30.87 10.56
CA HIS A 10 -8.32 -31.51 9.36
C HIS A 10 -7.66 -30.49 8.44
N LEU A 11 -8.26 -29.30 8.28
CA LEU A 11 -7.68 -28.24 7.47
C LEU A 11 -6.34 -27.77 8.04
N LEU A 12 -6.22 -27.69 9.37
CA LEU A 12 -4.97 -27.33 10.05
C LEU A 12 -3.90 -28.44 9.92
N LEU A 13 -4.30 -29.72 9.94
CA LEU A 13 -3.40 -30.84 9.65
C LEU A 13 -2.84 -30.78 8.22
N ILE A 14 -3.71 -30.57 7.23
CA ILE A 14 -3.32 -30.47 5.82
C ILE A 14 -2.44 -29.23 5.61
N LEU A 15 -2.80 -28.08 6.19
CA LEU A 15 -1.99 -26.87 6.17
C LEU A 15 -0.61 -27.13 6.77
N GLY A 16 -0.52 -27.87 7.88
CA GLY A 16 0.74 -28.30 8.48
C GLY A 16 1.62 -29.11 7.51
N VAL A 17 1.05 -30.10 6.82
CA VAL A 17 1.79 -30.89 5.81
C VAL A 17 2.24 -30.01 4.64
N VAL A 18 1.38 -29.13 4.13
CA VAL A 18 1.71 -28.19 3.06
C VAL A 18 2.83 -27.25 3.50
N LEU A 19 2.82 -26.77 4.74
CA LEU A 19 3.89 -25.94 5.31
C LEU A 19 5.21 -26.69 5.43
N ILE A 20 5.21 -28.00 5.66
CA ILE A 20 6.46 -28.79 5.66
C ILE A 20 7.02 -28.94 4.24
N ILE A 21 6.17 -29.18 3.24
CA ILE A 21 6.61 -29.39 1.85
C ILE A 21 7.02 -28.07 1.19
N PHE A 22 6.21 -27.02 1.34
CA PHE A 22 6.42 -25.73 0.68
C PHE A 22 7.18 -24.72 1.54
N GLY A 23 7.15 -24.88 2.87
CA GLY A 23 7.70 -23.93 3.83
C GLY A 23 6.73 -22.78 4.16
N PRO A 24 6.75 -22.25 5.40
CA PRO A 24 5.94 -21.09 5.79
C PRO A 24 6.29 -19.82 5.00
N GLY A 25 7.56 -19.64 4.65
CA GLY A 25 8.00 -18.46 3.87
C GLY A 25 7.40 -18.42 2.47
N LYS A 26 7.21 -19.58 1.82
CA LYS A 26 6.71 -19.64 0.44
C LYS A 26 5.21 -19.38 0.37
N LEU A 27 4.43 -19.91 1.32
CA LEU A 27 3.01 -19.58 1.45
C LEU A 27 2.80 -18.11 1.84
N ALA A 28 3.63 -17.56 2.73
CA ALA A 28 3.55 -16.15 3.10
C ALA A 28 3.85 -15.22 1.93
N ASN A 29 4.85 -15.55 1.10
CA ASN A 29 5.19 -14.76 -0.09
C ASN A 29 4.03 -14.74 -1.11
N ILE A 30 3.46 -15.92 -1.42
CA ILE A 30 2.28 -16.03 -2.30
C ILE A 30 1.07 -15.31 -1.70
N GLY A 31 0.86 -15.43 -0.39
CA GLY A 31 -0.21 -14.73 0.32
C GLY A 31 -0.05 -13.21 0.32
N HIS A 32 1.18 -12.70 0.35
CA HIS A 32 1.47 -11.27 0.24
C HIS A 32 1.12 -10.73 -1.15
N ASP A 33 1.57 -11.41 -2.20
CA ASP A 33 1.30 -11.02 -3.59
C ASP A 33 -0.20 -11.11 -3.93
N LEU A 34 -0.85 -12.20 -3.50
CA LEU A 34 -2.28 -12.40 -3.67
C LEU A 34 -3.10 -11.41 -2.82
N GLY A 35 -2.65 -11.13 -1.60
CA GLY A 35 -3.30 -10.17 -0.71
C GLY A 35 -3.26 -8.74 -1.27
N LYS A 36 -2.13 -8.34 -1.86
CA LYS A 36 -2.01 -7.04 -2.53
C LYS A 36 -2.95 -6.94 -3.72
N SER A 37 -2.97 -7.94 -4.60
CA SER A 37 -3.86 -7.96 -5.77
C SER A 37 -5.34 -8.03 -5.41
N VAL A 38 -5.72 -8.78 -4.37
CA VAL A 38 -7.10 -8.78 -3.84
C VAL A 38 -7.46 -7.42 -3.23
N ARG A 39 -6.52 -6.76 -2.55
CA ARG A 39 -6.74 -5.43 -1.97
C ARG A 39 -6.93 -4.35 -3.04
N ASP A 40 -6.10 -4.37 -4.08
CA ASP A 40 -6.24 -3.47 -5.23
C ASP A 40 -7.54 -3.74 -5.99
N PHE A 41 -7.92 -5.02 -6.16
CA PHE A 41 -9.21 -5.40 -6.75
C PHE A 41 -10.40 -4.89 -5.92
N LYS A 42 -10.34 -5.03 -4.59
CA LYS A 42 -11.39 -4.51 -3.69
C LYS A 42 -11.46 -2.98 -3.76
N ALA A 43 -10.33 -2.29 -3.79
CA ALA A 43 -10.27 -0.83 -3.90
C ALA A 43 -10.89 -0.33 -5.21
N ALA A 44 -10.57 -0.96 -6.35
CA ALA A 44 -11.18 -0.62 -7.64
C ALA A 44 -12.70 -0.90 -7.68
N MET A 45 -13.14 -1.98 -7.03
CA MET A 45 -14.57 -2.30 -6.89
C MET A 45 -15.31 -1.28 -5.99
N GLU A 46 -14.66 -0.82 -4.91
CA GLU A 46 -15.21 0.23 -4.03
C GLU A 46 -15.20 1.61 -4.72
N GLU A 47 -14.15 1.98 -5.46
CA GLU A 47 -14.09 3.23 -6.24
C GLU A 47 -15.24 3.33 -7.26
N HIS A 48 -15.58 2.21 -7.90
CA HIS A 48 -16.70 2.11 -8.83
C HIS A 48 -18.08 2.22 -8.14
N HIS A 49 -18.15 2.05 -6.81
CA HIS A 49 -19.34 2.26 -5.99
C HIS A 49 -19.37 3.65 -5.34
N VAL A 50 -18.21 4.25 -5.08
CA VAL A 50 -18.05 5.57 -4.43
C VAL A 50 -18.20 6.74 -5.40
N THR A 51 -18.14 6.49 -6.72
CA THR A 51 -18.39 7.51 -7.75
C THR A 51 -19.82 8.11 -7.68
N THR A 52 -20.73 7.57 -6.87
CA THR A 52 -22.04 8.19 -6.60
C THR A 52 -22.11 9.02 -5.29
N GLU A 53 -21.22 8.86 -4.29
CA GLU A 53 -21.42 9.53 -2.98
C GLU A 53 -20.18 10.09 -2.23
N SER A 54 -18.97 10.16 -2.80
CA SER A 54 -17.86 10.79 -2.04
C SER A 54 -16.88 11.62 -2.90
N ILE A 55 -17.34 12.80 -3.30
CA ILE A 55 -16.45 13.94 -3.54
C ILE A 55 -16.70 14.97 -2.44
N GLU A 56 -16.30 14.69 -1.19
CA GLU A 56 -16.23 15.75 -0.15
C GLU A 56 -15.15 15.56 0.93
N ALA A 57 -14.15 14.69 0.75
CA ALA A 57 -13.08 14.51 1.76
C ALA A 57 -11.66 14.77 1.25
N ALA A 58 -11.50 15.51 0.14
CA ALA A 58 -10.21 15.95 -0.38
C ALA A 58 -10.10 17.50 -0.37
N ALA A 59 -10.15 18.10 0.81
CA ALA A 59 -9.74 19.48 1.02
C ALA A 59 -8.87 19.60 2.28
N LYS A 60 -7.61 19.15 2.16
CA LYS A 60 -6.50 19.72 2.91
C LYS A 60 -5.48 20.23 1.89
N PRO A 61 -5.54 21.51 1.50
CA PRO A 61 -4.41 22.17 0.87
C PRO A 61 -3.41 22.46 1.98
N ASP A 62 -2.54 21.49 2.28
CA ASP A 62 -1.38 21.77 3.12
C ASP A 62 -0.36 22.56 2.27
N VAL A 63 -0.16 23.78 2.74
CA VAL A 63 0.62 24.85 2.16
C VAL A 63 2.10 24.46 2.16
N GLN A 64 2.79 24.79 1.08
CA GLN A 64 4.25 24.72 0.91
C GLN A 64 5.04 25.23 2.14
N PRO A 65 6.29 24.76 2.30
CA PRO A 65 7.38 25.66 1.93
C PRO A 65 8.57 25.01 1.19
N ALA A 66 9.07 25.79 0.22
CA ALA A 66 10.47 25.92 -0.19
C ALA A 66 11.14 24.78 -1.00
N PRO A 67 10.96 24.75 -2.33
CA PRO A 67 12.00 24.29 -3.24
C PRO A 67 13.06 25.39 -3.43
N ARG A 68 14.31 25.07 -3.07
CA ARG A 68 15.55 25.52 -3.74
C ARG A 68 15.59 26.98 -4.24
N ALA A 69 16.06 27.89 -3.37
CA ALA A 69 16.58 29.20 -3.80
C ALA A 69 17.76 29.66 -2.91
N MET A 70 18.66 28.74 -2.55
CA MET A 70 19.92 29.09 -1.85
C MET A 70 21.17 28.61 -2.60
N GLU A 71 21.05 28.39 -3.90
CA GLU A 71 22.19 28.07 -4.77
C GLU A 71 22.10 28.93 -6.02
N THR A 72 22.54 30.19 -5.91
CA THR A 72 23.17 31.04 -6.95
C THR A 72 23.39 32.43 -6.35
N ALA A 73 24.59 32.99 -6.57
CA ALA A 73 25.01 34.35 -6.24
C ALA A 73 25.54 34.61 -4.81
N ALA A 74 26.51 33.80 -4.39
CA ALA A 74 27.76 34.44 -4.01
C ALA A 74 28.38 34.98 -5.31
N GLU A 75 28.25 36.29 -5.57
CA GLU A 75 29.14 37.13 -6.40
C GLU A 75 28.43 38.44 -6.79
N ALA A 76 28.78 39.54 -6.12
CA ALA A 76 28.88 40.93 -6.63
C ALA A 76 28.72 41.95 -5.48
N ARG A 77 29.85 42.32 -4.87
CA ARG A 77 30.05 43.63 -4.23
C ARG A 77 30.11 44.65 -5.38
N PRO A 78 29.52 45.86 -5.31
CA PRO A 78 30.00 46.96 -4.45
C PRO A 78 28.82 47.76 -3.79
N ALA A 79 28.95 48.27 -2.57
CA ALA A 79 29.52 49.59 -2.25
C ALA A 79 29.07 50.73 -3.20
N GLU A 80 27.87 51.27 -3.01
CA GLU A 80 27.52 52.61 -3.51
C GLU A 80 26.78 53.40 -2.42
N LYS A 81 27.57 54.10 -1.61
CA LYS A 81 27.11 55.16 -0.70
C LYS A 81 28.19 56.25 -0.72
N ALA A 82 28.02 57.24 -1.59
CA ALA A 82 28.69 58.54 -1.58
C ALA A 82 27.82 59.51 -2.37
#